data_AF-A0A1U7NWL1-F1
#
_entry.id   AF-A0A1U7NWL1-F1
#
_cell.length_a   1.000
_cell.length_b   1.000
_cell.length_c   1.000
_cell.angle_alpha   90.00
_cell.angle_beta   90.00
_cell.angle_gamma   90.00
#
_symmetry.space_group_name_H-M   'P 1'
#
loop_
_entity.id
_entity.type
_entity.pdbx_description
1 polymer ?
#
loop_
_entity_poly.entity_id
_entity_poly.type
_entity_poly.pdbx_seq_one_letter_code
_entity_poly.pdbx_strand_id
1 'polypeptide(L)'
;MKKALLLSAVAALALSSCAPRYNPNAQKPDVDLSCSEVRSEITRAESARAEATSNRGLSTQNVAWAIFFIPGVVANEYTNDQVQKAADERIGKLNQLYAVKRCN
;
A
#
# COMPACT_ATOMS: atom_id res chain seq x y z
N MET A 1 -20.21 -18.51 33.17
CA MET A 1 -18.98 -18.92 32.47
C MET A 1 -19.24 -19.32 31.01
N LYS A 2 -19.83 -20.50 30.72
CA LYS A 2 -19.99 -21.03 29.34
C LYS A 2 -20.79 -20.11 28.38
N LYS A 3 -21.86 -19.48 28.87
CA LYS A 3 -22.69 -18.54 28.06
C LYS A 3 -21.97 -17.24 27.71
N ALA A 4 -21.13 -16.71 28.61
CA ALA A 4 -20.35 -15.50 28.36
C ALA A 4 -19.21 -15.76 27.36
N LEU A 5 -18.63 -16.95 27.41
CA LEU A 5 -17.57 -17.39 26.50
C LEU A 5 -18.11 -17.58 25.06
N LEU A 6 -19.34 -18.10 24.93
CA LEU A 6 -20.05 -18.19 23.66
C LEU A 6 -20.40 -16.82 23.07
N LEU A 7 -20.88 -15.86 23.89
CA LEU A 7 -21.14 -14.50 23.41
C LEU A 7 -19.88 -13.78 22.94
N SER A 8 -18.75 -13.96 23.64
CA SER A 8 -17.47 -13.37 23.25
C SER A 8 -16.94 -13.95 21.93
N ALA A 9 -17.11 -15.25 21.70
CA ALA A 9 -16.70 -15.88 20.45
C ALA A 9 -17.52 -15.37 19.24
N VAL A 10 -18.83 -15.18 19.40
CA VAL A 10 -19.71 -14.65 18.34
C VAL A 10 -19.39 -13.19 18.04
N ALA A 11 -19.06 -12.38 19.05
CA ALA A 11 -18.65 -10.99 18.85
C ALA A 11 -17.32 -10.88 18.07
N ALA A 12 -16.34 -11.75 18.35
CA ALA A 12 -15.07 -11.78 17.62
C ALA A 12 -15.24 -12.15 16.14
N LEU A 13 -16.15 -13.09 15.84
CA LEU A 13 -16.48 -13.48 14.46
C LEU A 13 -17.17 -12.34 13.69
N ALA A 14 -18.05 -11.58 14.35
CA ALA A 14 -18.74 -10.45 13.73
C ALA A 14 -17.79 -9.31 13.31
N LEU A 15 -16.69 -9.07 14.05
CA LEU A 15 -15.70 -8.05 13.69
C LEU A 15 -14.90 -8.41 12.42
N SER A 16 -14.78 -9.70 12.06
CA SER A 16 -14.08 -10.12 10.84
C SER A 16 -14.85 -9.83 9.54
N SER A 17 -16.16 -9.55 9.64
CA SER A 17 -17.02 -9.28 8.47
C SER A 17 -16.86 -7.87 7.89
N CYS A 18 -16.26 -6.93 8.64
CA CYS A 18 -16.03 -5.56 8.19
C CYS A 18 -14.60 -5.32 7.67
N ALA A 19 -13.76 -6.36 7.59
CA ALA A 19 -12.47 -6.22 6.94
C ALA A 19 -12.71 -6.04 5.43
N PRO A 20 -12.34 -4.88 4.83
CA PRO A 20 -12.44 -4.72 3.39
C PRO A 20 -11.62 -5.83 2.75
N ARG A 21 -12.25 -6.63 1.88
CA ARG A 21 -11.52 -7.66 1.15
C ARG A 21 -10.50 -6.97 0.26
N TYR A 22 -9.23 -7.08 0.61
CA TYR A 22 -8.13 -6.66 -0.26
C TYR A 22 -8.20 -7.53 -1.52
N ASN A 23 -8.71 -6.94 -2.60
CA ASN A 23 -8.72 -7.57 -3.91
C ASN A 23 -7.55 -6.99 -4.71
N PRO A 24 -6.42 -7.71 -4.85
CA PRO A 24 -5.30 -7.23 -5.65
C PRO A 24 -5.66 -7.03 -7.13
N ASN A 25 -6.76 -7.66 -7.60
CA ASN A 25 -7.31 -7.48 -8.95
C ASN A 25 -8.33 -6.33 -9.06
N ALA A 26 -8.69 -5.66 -7.96
CA ALA A 26 -9.54 -4.47 -8.00
C ALA A 26 -8.74 -3.19 -8.29
N GLN A 27 -7.41 -3.28 -8.33
CA GLN A 27 -6.55 -2.16 -8.68
C GLN A 27 -6.77 -1.83 -10.17
N LYS A 28 -7.39 -0.68 -10.44
CA LYS A 28 -7.54 -0.18 -11.81
C LYS A 28 -6.16 -0.08 -12.47
N PRO A 29 -6.02 -0.44 -13.76
CA PRO A 29 -4.86 -0.09 -14.54
C PRO A 29 -4.56 1.41 -14.42
N ASP A 30 -3.28 1.79 -14.41
CA ASP A 30 -2.87 3.20 -14.26
C ASP A 30 -3.60 4.13 -15.25
N VAL A 31 -3.81 3.65 -16.48
CA VAL A 31 -4.53 4.38 -17.54
C VAL A 31 -5.98 4.72 -17.20
N ASP A 32 -6.61 3.96 -16.31
CA ASP A 32 -8.01 4.13 -15.91
C ASP A 32 -8.18 4.97 -14.64
N LEU A 33 -7.07 5.37 -14.00
CA LEU A 33 -7.10 6.25 -12.84
C LEU A 33 -7.53 7.67 -13.22
N SER A 34 -8.41 8.26 -12.43
CA SER A 34 -8.71 9.71 -12.48
C SER A 34 -7.55 10.54 -11.91
N CYS A 35 -7.51 11.84 -12.21
CA CYS A 35 -6.46 12.73 -11.72
C CYS A 35 -6.35 12.75 -10.18
N SER A 36 -7.46 12.64 -9.46
CA SER A 36 -7.47 12.54 -7.99
C SER A 36 -6.92 11.21 -7.51
N GLU A 37 -7.25 10.11 -8.18
CA GLU A 37 -6.70 8.77 -7.89
C GLU A 37 -5.19 8.73 -8.16
N VAL A 38 -4.71 9.29 -9.29
CA VAL A 38 -3.27 9.39 -9.60
C VAL A 38 -2.54 10.18 -8.52
N ARG A 39 -3.08 11.33 -8.08
CA ARG A 39 -2.50 12.11 -6.98
C ARG A 39 -2.45 11.31 -5.68
N SER A 40 -3.51 10.57 -5.37
CA SER A 40 -3.57 9.71 -4.19
C SER A 40 -2.52 8.58 -4.24
N GLU A 41 -2.31 7.97 -5.42
CA GLU A 41 -1.25 6.98 -5.63
C GLU A 41 0.15 7.58 -5.50
N ILE A 42 0.38 8.81 -5.97
CA ILE A 42 1.65 9.53 -5.79
C ILE A 42 1.92 9.72 -4.30
N THR A 43 0.95 10.23 -3.54
CA THR A 43 1.10 10.42 -2.07
C THR A 43 1.36 9.10 -1.34
N ARG A 44 0.73 7.99 -1.75
CA ARG A 44 1.02 6.65 -1.22
C ARG A 44 2.46 6.25 -1.47
N ALA A 45 2.94 6.40 -2.71
CA ALA A 45 4.31 6.07 -3.08
C ALA A 45 5.34 6.95 -2.36
N GLU A 46 5.05 8.25 -2.17
CA GLU A 46 5.90 9.17 -1.39
C GLU A 46 5.98 8.76 0.08
N SER A 47 4.86 8.32 0.66
CA SER A 47 4.81 7.81 2.03
C SER A 47 5.64 6.53 2.18
N ALA A 48 5.55 5.62 1.20
CA ALA A 48 6.38 4.42 1.17
C ALA A 48 7.88 4.74 1.05
N ARG A 49 8.24 5.74 0.23
CA ARG A 49 9.61 6.25 0.12
C ARG A 49 10.10 6.85 1.43
N ALA A 50 9.28 7.67 2.09
CA ALA A 50 9.61 8.31 3.35
C ALA A 50 9.86 7.27 4.45
N GLU A 51 9.00 6.26 4.54
CA GLU A 51 9.13 5.14 5.47
C GLU A 51 10.39 4.31 5.20
N ALA A 52 10.69 4.01 3.94
CA ALA A 52 11.92 3.32 3.57
C ALA A 52 13.17 4.16 3.92
N THR A 53 13.08 5.49 3.81
CA THR A 53 14.17 6.42 4.12
C THR A 53 14.39 6.57 5.62
N SER A 54 13.32 6.71 6.40
CA SER A 54 13.39 6.87 7.87
C SER A 54 13.91 5.61 8.56
N ASN A 55 13.63 4.44 8.00
CA ASN A 55 14.10 3.15 8.51
C ASN A 55 15.47 2.73 7.95
N ARG A 56 16.16 3.58 7.18
CA ARG A 56 17.55 3.34 6.76
C ARG A 56 18.45 3.24 7.99
N GLY A 57 19.14 2.10 8.15
CA GLY A 57 20.07 1.84 9.26
C GLY A 57 19.57 0.80 10.27
N LEU A 58 18.28 0.48 10.28
CA LEU A 58 17.73 -0.66 11.04
C LEU A 58 17.74 -1.88 10.13
N SER A 59 18.89 -2.57 10.03
CA SER A 59 19.16 -3.59 9.01
C SER A 59 18.27 -4.85 9.05
N THR A 60 17.31 -4.89 9.97
CA THR A 60 16.41 -6.03 10.23
C THR A 60 14.94 -5.65 10.34
N GLN A 61 14.56 -4.37 10.21
CA GLN A 61 13.14 -4.01 10.18
C GLN A 61 12.59 -4.18 8.77
N ASN A 62 11.74 -5.21 8.64
CA ASN A 62 10.97 -5.47 7.44
C ASN A 62 10.05 -4.28 7.14
N VAL A 63 10.39 -3.50 6.12
CA VAL A 63 9.54 -2.45 5.53
C VAL A 63 8.43 -3.06 4.65
N ALA A 64 8.03 -4.29 4.98
CA ALA A 64 6.98 -5.07 4.32
C ALA A 64 5.67 -4.27 4.20
N TRP A 65 5.37 -3.42 5.18
CA TRP A 65 4.19 -2.56 5.15
C TRP A 65 4.24 -1.49 4.07
N ALA A 66 5.37 -0.82 3.84
CA ALA A 66 5.47 0.20 2.80
C ALA A 66 5.42 -0.41 1.39
N ILE A 67 5.96 -1.62 1.24
CA ILE A 67 5.92 -2.39 -0.02
C ILE A 67 4.50 -2.80 -0.38
N PHE A 68 3.67 -3.14 0.60
CA PHE A 68 2.29 -3.57 0.38
C PHE A 68 1.44 -2.55 -0.39
N PHE A 69 1.82 -1.27 -0.32
CA PHE A 69 1.11 -0.17 -0.98
C PHE A 69 1.70 0.24 -2.32
N ILE A 70 2.80 -0.36 -2.78
CA ILE A 70 3.32 -0.15 -4.13
C ILE A 70 2.78 -1.29 -5.02
N PRO A 71 1.84 -1.00 -5.94
CA PRO A 71 1.27 -2.05 -6.79
C PRO A 71 2.35 -2.76 -7.60
N GLY A 72 2.34 -4.09 -7.57
CA GLY A 72 3.28 -4.94 -8.33
C GLY A 72 4.60 -5.25 -7.63
N VAL A 73 4.85 -4.71 -6.43
CA VAL A 73 6.04 -5.06 -5.64
C VAL A 73 5.71 -6.23 -4.71
N VAL A 74 6.38 -7.37 -4.93
CA VAL A 74 6.18 -8.57 -4.09
C VAL A 74 7.14 -8.52 -2.90
N ALA A 75 6.59 -8.48 -1.69
CA ALA A 75 7.29 -8.21 -0.44
C ALA A 75 8.27 -9.30 0.04
N ASN A 76 8.62 -10.28 -0.78
CA ASN A 76 9.27 -11.50 -0.29
C ASN A 76 10.66 -11.24 0.31
N GLU A 77 11.37 -10.16 -0.06
CA GLU A 77 12.71 -9.80 0.47
C GLU A 77 13.21 -8.44 -0.07
N TYR A 78 12.48 -7.34 0.15
CA TYR A 78 12.92 -6.02 -0.30
C TYR A 78 13.71 -5.29 0.80
N THR A 79 14.93 -4.87 0.48
CA THR A 79 15.70 -3.95 1.33
C THR A 79 15.13 -2.53 1.23
N ASN A 80 15.40 -1.68 2.23
CA ASN A 80 15.01 -0.26 2.22
C ASN A 80 15.40 0.46 0.92
N ASP A 81 16.58 0.17 0.38
CA ASP A 81 17.05 0.76 -0.89
C ASP A 81 16.19 0.31 -2.07
N GLN A 82 15.79 -0.96 -2.12
CA GLN A 82 14.91 -1.47 -3.17
C GLN A 82 13.50 -0.90 -3.06
N VAL A 83 12.97 -0.72 -1.83
CA VAL A 83 11.68 -0.06 -1.62
C VAL A 83 11.72 1.38 -2.08
N GLN A 84 12.77 2.13 -1.71
CA GLN A 84 12.94 3.51 -2.14
C GLN A 84 13.02 3.60 -3.66
N LYS A 85 13.82 2.75 -4.31
CA LYS A 85 13.91 2.70 -5.77
C LYS A 85 12.56 2.40 -6.42
N ALA A 86 11.83 1.40 -5.92
CA ALA A 86 10.51 1.05 -6.44
C ALA A 86 9.49 2.18 -6.26
N ALA A 87 9.55 2.89 -5.14
CA ALA A 87 8.73 4.07 -4.87
C ALA A 87 9.06 5.21 -5.83
N ASP A 88 10.34 5.51 -6.06
CA ASP A 88 10.79 6.55 -6.99
C ASP A 88 10.36 6.24 -8.44
N GLU A 89 10.50 4.99 -8.88
CA GLU A 89 10.02 4.53 -10.19
C GLU A 89 8.50 4.69 -10.34
N ARG A 90 7.74 4.33 -9.29
CA ARG A 90 6.29 4.48 -9.25
C ARG A 90 5.86 5.95 -9.32
N ILE A 91 6.50 6.82 -8.55
CA ILE A 91 6.25 8.27 -8.56
C ILE A 91 6.54 8.84 -9.96
N GLY A 92 7.66 8.46 -10.58
CA GLY A 92 8.02 8.89 -11.92
C GLY A 92 6.96 8.51 -12.97
N LYS A 93 6.52 7.24 -12.95
CA LYS A 93 5.47 6.74 -13.87
C LYS A 93 4.14 7.47 -13.66
N LEU A 94 3.74 7.68 -12.41
CA LEU A 94 2.48 8.37 -12.09
C LEU A 94 2.54 9.86 -12.45
N ASN A 95 3.68 10.53 -12.27
CA ASN A 95 3.88 11.91 -12.72
C ASN A 95 3.81 12.05 -14.24
N GLN A 96 4.42 11.12 -14.97
CA GLN A 96 4.29 11.07 -16.43
C GLN A 96 2.82 10.90 -16.84
N LEU A 97 2.10 9.99 -16.20
CA LEU A 97 0.67 9.78 -16.44
C LEU A 97 -0.15 11.03 -16.10
N TYR A 98 0.15 11.68 -14.98
CA TYR A 98 -0.51 12.91 -14.53
C TYR A 98 -0.38 14.02 -15.58
N ALA A 99 0.82 14.18 -16.15
CA ALA A 99 1.08 15.11 -17.24
C ALA A 99 0.36 14.73 -18.54
N VAL A 100 0.40 13.45 -18.93
CA VAL A 100 -0.30 12.93 -20.14
C VAL A 100 -1.81 13.15 -20.04
N LYS A 101 -2.40 12.94 -18.85
CA LYS A 101 -3.82 13.18 -18.56
C LYS A 101 -4.17 14.67 -18.43
N ARG A 102 -3.18 15.58 -18.47
CA ARG A 102 -3.35 17.03 -18.26
C ARG A 102 -4.09 17.35 -16.97
N CYS A 103 -3.74 16.63 -15.91
CA CYS A 103 -4.25 16.91 -14.59
C CYS A 103 -3.64 18.25 -14.12
N ASN A 104 -4.48 19.27 -13.97
CA ASN A 104 -4.12 20.58 -13.43
C ASN A 104 -4.66 20.74 -12.01
#